data_AF-A0A9W9YPV7-F1
#
_entry.id   AF-A0A9W9YPV7-F1
#
_cell.length_a   1.000
_cell.length_b   1.000
_cell.length_c   1.000
_cell.angle_alpha   90.00
_cell.angle_beta   90.00
_cell.angle_gamma   90.00
#
_symmetry.space_group_name_H-M   'P 1'
#
loop_
_entity.id
_entity.type
_entity.pdbx_description
1 polymer ?
#
loop_
_entity_poly.entity_id
_entity_poly.type
_entity_poly.pdbx_seq_one_letter_code
_entity_poly.pdbx_strand_id
1 'polypeptide(L)'
;MSSKPALTAPLLEFSEKVATTTERPQAVTAATVKKTTSVKNYKGEAIHLKTLVAVAYDDQYFVGEVQEIQDQKVRVKFLKKGQDGFYSWPKRNDIEIVEIKFIFSATIKCEGVNNGRGFFIVDEEILDEDEPLISTPFRDWKNAVGTKRGILMNHQLSKSHQSALQPEEEFKAVSSREKVSVLESLNQSYSTSVKKNTVAIIDIVIGLAKRGITFQGSWDKSNHKDTGNFELFIDWLAKYDESLEEHLKMAAKNA
;
A
#
# COMPACT_ATOMS: atom_id res chain seq x y z
N MET A 1 -47.77 45.93 -4.77
CA MET A 1 -48.32 45.33 -3.53
C MET A 1 -48.06 43.83 -3.56
N SER A 2 -47.00 43.36 -2.91
CA SER A 2 -46.96 42.01 -2.34
C SER A 2 -45.75 41.93 -1.42
N SER A 3 -46.01 41.47 -0.20
CA SER A 3 -45.22 41.63 1.01
C SER A 3 -44.12 40.56 1.17
N LYS A 4 -42.93 41.00 1.56
CA LYS A 4 -41.90 40.17 2.21
C LYS A 4 -42.42 39.67 3.58
N PRO A 5 -42.03 38.46 4.02
CA PRO A 5 -41.89 38.18 5.44
C PRO A 5 -40.41 38.02 5.81
N ALA A 6 -39.99 38.79 6.81
CA ALA A 6 -38.76 38.63 7.55
C ALA A 6 -38.92 37.50 8.58
N LEU A 7 -37.95 36.59 8.66
CA LEU A 7 -37.85 35.58 9.72
C LEU A 7 -36.79 36.05 10.72
N THR A 8 -37.29 36.56 11.84
CA THR A 8 -36.55 36.93 13.05
C THR A 8 -36.45 35.69 13.93
N ALA A 9 -35.24 35.21 14.22
CA ALA A 9 -35.01 34.14 15.20
C ALA A 9 -34.53 34.76 16.53
N PRO A 10 -35.03 34.31 17.70
CA PRO A 10 -34.71 34.89 18.99
C PRO A 10 -33.38 34.37 19.56
N LEU A 11 -32.63 35.30 20.16
CA LEU A 11 -31.52 35.05 21.09
C LEU A 11 -32.03 34.27 22.30
N LEU A 12 -31.45 33.10 22.56
CA LEU A 12 -31.58 32.40 23.83
C LEU A 12 -30.34 32.65 24.67
N GLU A 13 -30.50 33.52 25.67
CA GLU A 13 -29.60 33.63 26.83
C GLU A 13 -29.66 32.31 27.63
N PHE A 14 -28.51 31.71 27.88
CA PHE A 14 -28.38 30.67 28.89
C PHE A 14 -27.51 31.17 30.05
N SER A 15 -28.20 31.37 31.17
CA SER A 15 -27.72 31.70 32.50
C SER A 15 -26.61 30.77 32.98
N GLU A 16 -25.54 31.36 33.49
CA GLU A 16 -24.57 30.72 34.38
C GLU A 16 -25.28 30.15 35.62
N LYS A 17 -24.99 28.89 35.96
CA LYS A 17 -25.14 28.37 37.31
C LYS A 17 -23.84 27.67 37.71
N VAL A 18 -23.07 28.40 38.49
CA VAL A 18 -21.92 27.92 39.26
C VAL A 18 -22.44 26.94 40.33
N ALA A 19 -21.99 25.69 40.27
CA ALA A 19 -22.11 24.74 41.37
C ALA A 19 -20.69 24.27 41.72
N THR A 20 -20.15 24.89 42.76
CA THR A 20 -18.95 24.45 43.48
C THR A 20 -19.29 23.18 44.25
N THR A 21 -18.64 22.07 43.92
CA THR A 21 -18.57 20.90 44.80
C THR A 21 -17.12 20.45 44.88
N THR A 22 -16.55 20.72 46.04
CA THR A 22 -15.20 20.36 46.47
C THR A 22 -15.19 18.86 46.80
N GLU A 23 -14.68 18.03 45.89
CA GLU A 23 -14.30 16.65 46.22
C GLU A 23 -12.78 16.49 46.28
N ARG A 24 -12.39 15.77 47.33
CA ARG A 24 -11.04 15.53 47.85
C ARG A 24 -10.30 14.54 46.93
N PRO A 25 -8.98 14.70 46.68
CA PRO A 25 -8.27 13.82 45.77
C PRO A 25 -8.06 12.44 46.40
N GLN A 26 -8.76 11.43 45.88
CA GLN A 26 -8.38 10.04 46.08
C GLN A 26 -7.23 9.70 45.12
N ALA A 27 -6.17 9.09 45.69
CA ALA A 27 -4.99 8.66 44.96
C ALA A 27 -5.38 7.65 43.88
N VAL A 28 -5.30 8.08 42.61
CA VAL A 28 -5.47 7.20 41.46
C VAL A 28 -4.17 6.42 41.30
N THR A 29 -4.25 5.13 41.59
CA THR A 29 -3.21 4.14 41.33
C THR A 29 -2.84 4.16 39.85
N ALA A 30 -1.54 4.19 39.57
CA ALA A 30 -0.97 4.18 38.23
C ALA A 30 -1.40 2.90 37.47
N ALA A 31 -2.43 3.03 36.63
CA ALA A 31 -2.79 2.02 35.67
C ALA A 31 -1.61 1.83 34.71
N THR A 32 -1.04 0.63 34.73
CA THR A 32 0.02 0.22 33.79
C THR A 32 -0.59 0.14 32.39
N VAL A 33 -0.47 1.23 31.62
CA VAL A 33 -0.87 1.28 30.21
C VAL A 33 -0.02 0.26 29.45
N LYS A 34 -0.66 -0.80 28.93
CA LYS A 34 -0.02 -1.78 28.07
C LYS A 34 0.46 -1.05 26.81
N LYS A 35 1.79 -0.91 26.65
CA LYS A 35 2.39 -0.34 25.44
C LYS A 35 2.12 -1.28 24.27
N THR A 36 1.28 -0.85 23.34
CA THR A 36 1.04 -1.55 22.09
C THR A 36 2.24 -1.35 21.17
N THR A 37 2.80 -2.44 20.66
CA THR A 37 4.06 -2.44 19.88
C THR A 37 3.88 -2.08 18.41
N SER A 38 2.64 -2.13 17.89
CA SER A 38 2.33 -1.77 16.50
C SER A 38 0.85 -1.45 16.32
N VAL A 39 0.53 -0.47 15.47
CA VAL A 39 -0.85 -0.16 15.05
C VAL A 39 -0.90 0.06 13.54
N LYS A 40 -2.04 -0.19 12.89
CA LYS A 40 -2.20 -0.01 11.45
C LYS A 40 -2.67 1.41 11.10
N ASN A 41 -2.11 2.00 10.05
CA ASN A 41 -2.63 3.25 9.47
C ASN A 41 -3.92 3.02 8.66
N TYR A 42 -4.47 4.07 8.05
CA TYR A 42 -5.69 3.96 7.24
C TYR A 42 -5.53 3.11 5.97
N LYS A 43 -4.29 2.92 5.49
CA LYS A 43 -3.97 2.01 4.37
C LYS A 43 -3.80 0.56 4.82
N GLY A 44 -3.85 0.28 6.13
CA GLY A 44 -3.61 -1.04 6.69
C GLY A 44 -2.13 -1.38 6.92
N GLU A 45 -1.22 -0.42 6.69
CA GLU A 45 0.22 -0.58 6.91
C GLU A 45 0.55 -0.54 8.41
N ALA A 46 1.44 -1.42 8.87
CA ALA A 46 1.84 -1.47 10.27
C ALA A 46 2.85 -0.36 10.60
N ILE A 47 2.51 0.47 11.60
CA ILE A 47 3.39 1.48 12.20
C ILE A 47 4.10 0.83 13.39
N HIS A 48 5.42 0.88 13.39
CA HIS A 48 6.27 0.34 14.45
C HIS A 48 6.98 1.47 15.23
N LEU A 49 7.35 1.17 16.48
CA LEU A 49 8.23 2.05 17.27
C LEU A 49 9.58 2.26 16.56
N LYS A 50 10.18 3.43 16.71
CA LYS A 50 11.45 3.86 16.10
C LYS A 50 11.47 3.85 14.57
N THR A 51 10.29 3.88 13.95
CA THR A 51 10.17 3.97 12.48
C THR A 51 9.88 5.40 12.09
N LEU A 52 10.44 5.84 10.96
CA LEU A 52 10.12 7.14 10.36
C LEU A 52 8.78 7.06 9.63
N VAL A 53 7.93 8.03 9.93
CA VAL A 53 6.57 8.16 9.40
C VAL A 53 6.35 9.53 8.79
N ALA A 54 5.48 9.57 7.78
CA ALA A 54 5.04 10.81 7.15
C ALA A 54 3.67 11.20 7.72
N VAL A 55 3.57 12.44 8.19
CA VAL A 55 2.43 12.96 8.93
C VAL A 55 1.91 14.23 8.26
N ALA A 56 0.60 14.28 8.00
CA ALA A 56 -0.06 15.50 7.54
C ALA A 56 -0.65 16.24 8.75
N TYR A 57 -0.16 17.45 9.02
CA TYR A 57 -0.55 18.24 10.19
C TYR A 57 -0.59 19.72 9.82
N ASP A 58 -1.60 20.47 10.26
CA ASP A 58 -1.75 21.92 10.01
C ASP A 58 -1.46 22.35 8.55
N ASP A 59 -2.09 21.67 7.60
CA ASP A 59 -1.97 21.90 6.15
C ASP A 59 -0.55 21.74 5.57
N GLN A 60 0.36 21.09 6.31
CA GLN A 60 1.73 20.79 5.89
C GLN A 60 2.09 19.32 6.12
N TYR A 61 3.14 18.88 5.43
CA TYR A 61 3.68 17.53 5.58
C TYR A 61 4.95 17.55 6.42
N PHE A 62 4.97 16.70 7.43
CA PHE A 62 6.09 16.54 8.34
C PHE A 62 6.56 15.10 8.37
N VAL A 63 7.85 14.92 8.66
CA VAL A 63 8.46 13.61 8.80
C VAL A 63 9.00 13.49 10.22
N GLY A 64 8.77 12.34 10.85
CA GLY A 64 9.20 12.14 12.23
C GLY A 64 9.33 10.67 12.62
N GLU A 65 9.98 10.42 13.74
CA GLU A 65 10.17 9.09 14.31
C GLU A 65 9.11 8.80 15.39
N VAL A 66 8.51 7.61 15.31
CA VAL A 66 7.54 7.15 16.30
C VAL A 66 8.25 6.76 17.60
N GLN A 67 7.98 7.50 18.69
CA GLN A 67 8.55 7.25 20.01
C GLN A 67 7.65 6.35 20.88
N GLU A 68 6.34 6.52 20.76
CA GLU A 68 5.36 5.81 21.58
C GLU A 68 4.03 5.67 20.83
N ILE A 69 3.35 4.54 21.04
CA ILE A 69 2.04 4.25 20.45
C ILE A 69 1.08 3.95 21.60
N GLN A 70 -0.02 4.71 21.66
CA GLN A 70 -1.11 4.56 22.62
C GLN A 70 -2.43 4.54 21.87
N ASP A 71 -3.01 3.35 21.70
CA ASP A 71 -4.26 3.12 20.99
C ASP A 71 -4.31 3.76 19.58
N GLN A 72 -5.05 4.86 19.43
CA GLN A 72 -5.20 5.60 18.16
C GLN A 72 -4.31 6.87 18.07
N LYS A 73 -3.44 7.08 19.05
CA LYS A 73 -2.54 8.22 19.13
C LYS A 73 -1.08 7.76 19.14
N VAL A 74 -0.26 8.48 18.40
CA VAL A 74 1.16 8.19 18.23
C VAL A 74 1.95 9.41 18.62
N ARG A 75 2.94 9.23 19.49
CA ARG A 75 3.88 10.28 19.85
C ARG A 75 5.01 10.28 18.84
N VAL A 76 5.06 11.34 18.03
CA VAL A 76 6.02 11.49 16.94
C VAL A 76 7.03 12.56 17.31
N LYS A 77 8.31 12.27 17.10
CA LYS A 77 9.39 13.24 17.19
C LYS A 77 9.70 13.74 15.78
N PHE A 78 9.45 15.01 15.50
CA PHE A 78 9.59 15.56 14.16
C PHE A 78 11.04 15.91 13.80
N LEU A 79 11.34 15.73 12.52
CA LEU A 79 12.56 16.18 11.86
C LEU A 79 12.32 17.58 11.26
N LYS A 80 13.39 18.36 11.19
CA LYS A 80 13.38 19.66 10.51
C LYS A 80 13.92 19.51 9.09
N LYS A 81 13.14 19.91 8.09
CA LYS A 81 13.59 20.06 6.69
C LYS A 81 14.49 21.28 6.56
N GLY A 82 15.70 21.09 6.04
CA GLY A 82 16.63 22.15 5.68
C GLY A 82 16.31 22.73 4.30
N GLN A 83 16.90 23.88 3.96
CA GLN A 83 16.74 24.50 2.63
C GLN A 83 17.31 23.63 1.51
N ASP A 84 18.30 22.79 1.84
CA ASP A 84 18.99 21.89 0.91
C ASP A 84 18.23 20.55 0.71
N GLY A 85 16.99 20.43 1.21
CA GLY A 85 16.18 19.20 1.13
C GLY A 85 16.50 18.15 2.20
N PHE A 86 17.62 18.26 2.91
CA PHE A 86 17.99 17.32 3.97
C PHE A 86 17.12 17.48 5.23
N TYR A 87 16.81 16.36 5.87
CA TYR A 87 16.14 16.32 7.17
C TYR A 87 17.16 16.18 8.29
N SER A 88 16.98 16.90 9.39
CA SER A 88 17.87 16.81 10.56
C SER A 88 17.09 16.92 11.86
N TRP A 89 17.65 16.37 12.93
CA TRP A 89 17.05 16.51 14.25
C TRP A 89 17.16 17.97 14.73
N PRO A 90 16.06 18.64 15.08
CA PRO A 90 16.12 19.99 15.63
C PRO A 90 16.88 19.98 16.97
N LYS A 91 17.57 21.09 17.27
CA LYS A 91 18.32 21.25 18.54
C LYS A 91 17.45 21.12 19.78
N ARG A 92 16.18 21.53 19.67
CA ARG A 92 15.13 21.28 20.66
C ARG A 92 14.25 20.17 20.10
N ASN A 93 14.01 19.14 20.91
CA ASN A 93 13.13 18.06 20.49
C ASN A 93 11.74 18.64 20.21
N ASP A 94 11.27 18.45 18.99
CA ASP A 94 9.92 18.77 18.58
C ASP A 94 9.11 17.47 18.64
N ILE A 95 8.21 17.37 19.60
CA ILE A 95 7.49 16.13 19.90
C ILE A 95 6.02 16.45 20.07
N GLU A 96 5.18 15.77 19.29
CA GLU A 96 3.74 15.95 19.33
C GLU A 96 3.01 14.60 19.35
N ILE A 97 1.77 14.62 19.81
CA ILE A 97 0.89 13.44 19.82
C ILE A 97 -0.09 13.61 18.68
N VAL A 98 0.01 12.73 17.69
CA VAL A 98 -0.77 12.79 16.46
C VAL A 98 -1.70 11.59 16.38
N GLU A 99 -2.92 11.79 15.88
CA GLU A 99 -3.83 10.68 15.61
C GLU A 99 -3.38 9.88 14.39
N ILE A 100 -3.53 8.55 14.44
CA ILE A 100 -3.05 7.64 13.39
C ILE A 100 -3.63 7.95 12.01
N LYS A 101 -4.84 8.53 11.95
CA LYS A 101 -5.48 8.94 10.69
C LYS A 101 -4.67 9.98 9.89
N PHE A 102 -3.80 10.73 10.55
CA PHE A 102 -2.93 11.73 9.93
C PHE A 102 -1.59 11.16 9.44
N ILE A 103 -1.31 9.88 9.74
CA ILE A 103 -0.11 9.18 9.28
C ILE A 103 -0.42 8.50 7.95
N PHE A 104 0.15 9.00 6.85
CA PHE A 104 -0.15 8.53 5.49
C PHE A 104 0.90 7.61 4.87
N SER A 105 2.08 7.52 5.49
CA SER A 105 3.10 6.53 5.19
C SER A 105 3.70 5.99 6.49
N ALA A 106 3.61 4.68 6.69
CA ALA A 106 4.07 4.02 7.91
C ALA A 106 5.57 3.64 7.88
N THR A 107 6.23 3.73 6.73
CA THR A 107 7.65 3.38 6.59
C THR A 107 8.28 4.20 5.48
N ILE A 108 8.97 5.27 5.86
CA ILE A 108 9.79 6.05 4.93
C ILE A 108 11.20 5.48 4.92
N LYS A 109 11.74 5.16 3.74
CA LYS A 109 13.16 4.84 3.61
C LYS A 109 13.98 6.12 3.65
N CYS A 110 14.96 6.16 4.55
CA CYS A 110 15.93 7.24 4.60
C CYS A 110 17.37 6.72 4.48
N GLU A 111 18.21 7.46 3.78
CA GLU A 111 19.65 7.27 3.78
C GLU A 111 20.31 8.27 4.73
N GLY A 112 21.14 7.76 5.63
CA GLY A 112 21.87 8.59 6.58
C GLY A 112 23.02 9.32 5.90
N VAL A 113 23.05 10.64 6.04
CA VAL A 113 24.13 11.51 5.56
C VAL A 113 24.83 12.14 6.77
N ASN A 114 26.14 12.37 6.68
CA ASN A 114 26.94 13.00 7.75
C ASN A 114 26.90 12.24 9.09
N ASN A 115 27.31 10.96 9.11
CA ASN A 115 27.41 10.13 10.32
C ASN A 115 26.11 10.09 11.16
N GLY A 116 24.94 10.06 10.48
CA GLY A 116 23.62 9.97 11.13
C GLY A 116 23.06 11.28 11.66
N ARG A 117 23.64 12.44 11.30
CA ARG A 117 23.11 13.76 11.68
C ARG A 117 22.12 14.35 10.67
N GLY A 118 22.17 13.90 9.42
CA GLY A 118 21.22 14.26 8.38
C GLY A 118 20.63 13.01 7.74
N PHE A 119 19.43 13.15 7.18
CA PHE A 119 18.71 12.10 6.48
C PHE A 119 18.27 12.62 5.12
N PHE A 120 18.42 11.79 4.10
CA PHE A 120 17.78 11.98 2.80
C PHE A 120 16.63 10.99 2.69
N ILE A 121 15.45 11.45 2.24
CA ILE A 121 14.29 10.57 2.05
C ILE A 121 14.39 10.00 0.64
N VAL A 122 14.49 8.67 0.54
CA VAL A 122 14.65 7.99 -0.76
C VAL A 122 13.32 7.93 -1.51
N ASP A 123 12.21 7.92 -0.78
CA ASP A 123 10.85 7.84 -1.33
C ASP A 123 10.21 9.24 -1.53
N GLU A 124 10.99 10.23 -1.98
CA GLU A 124 10.48 11.62 -2.19
C GLU A 124 9.57 11.74 -3.42
N GLU A 125 9.41 10.69 -4.25
CA GLU A 125 8.43 10.66 -5.37
C GLU A 125 6.97 10.92 -4.92
N ILE A 126 6.67 10.84 -3.62
CA ILE A 126 5.34 11.11 -3.06
C ILE A 126 5.18 12.60 -2.67
N LEU A 127 6.26 13.40 -2.68
CA LEU A 127 6.32 14.75 -2.13
C LEU A 127 6.84 15.80 -3.13
N ASP A 128 6.54 15.67 -4.41
CA ASP A 128 6.73 16.76 -5.38
C ASP A 128 5.68 17.87 -5.10
N GLU A 129 5.86 18.62 -4.02
CA GLU A 129 5.02 19.76 -3.61
C GLU A 129 5.09 20.94 -4.60
N ASP A 130 6.08 20.94 -5.50
CA ASP A 130 6.36 22.04 -6.43
C ASP A 130 5.71 21.90 -7.81
N GLU A 131 4.93 20.84 -8.06
CA GLU A 131 4.22 20.74 -9.34
C GLU A 131 2.97 21.64 -9.36
N PRO A 132 2.93 22.61 -10.29
CA PRO A 132 1.83 23.56 -10.36
C PRO A 132 0.52 22.84 -10.72
N LEU A 133 -0.59 23.27 -10.10
CA LEU A 133 -1.96 22.74 -10.25
C LEU A 133 -2.29 21.46 -9.46
N ILE A 134 -1.34 20.86 -8.74
CA ILE A 134 -1.61 19.69 -7.88
C ILE A 134 -1.82 20.13 -6.43
N SER A 135 -0.87 20.88 -5.86
CA SER A 135 -0.83 21.27 -4.44
C SER A 135 -1.43 22.65 -4.16
N THR A 136 -1.39 23.56 -5.14
CA THR A 136 -1.78 24.97 -4.96
C THR A 136 -2.82 25.44 -5.97
N PRO A 137 -3.83 26.23 -5.54
CA PRO A 137 -4.83 26.78 -6.44
C PRO A 137 -4.20 27.83 -7.35
N PHE A 138 -4.37 27.66 -8.66
CA PHE A 138 -3.82 28.57 -9.65
C PHE A 138 -4.58 29.89 -9.72
N ARG A 139 -3.88 31.00 -9.48
CA ARG A 139 -4.48 32.35 -9.37
C ARG A 139 -4.30 33.21 -10.61
N ASP A 140 -3.31 32.91 -11.45
CA ASP A 140 -2.94 33.73 -12.60
C ASP A 140 -3.62 33.28 -13.90
N TRP A 141 -4.95 33.17 -13.88
CA TRP A 141 -5.73 32.64 -15.01
C TRP A 141 -5.48 33.37 -16.34
N LYS A 142 -5.02 34.62 -16.30
CA LYS A 142 -4.68 35.41 -17.49
C LYS A 142 -3.47 34.88 -18.24
N ASN A 143 -2.56 34.21 -17.52
CA ASN A 143 -1.39 33.54 -18.08
C ASN A 143 -1.55 32.00 -18.06
N ALA A 144 -2.79 31.49 -17.95
CA ALA A 144 -3.06 30.06 -17.97
C ALA A 144 -2.55 29.38 -19.25
N VAL A 145 -2.71 30.09 -20.37
CA VAL A 145 -2.46 29.60 -21.73
C VAL A 145 -1.34 30.42 -22.35
N GLY A 146 -0.36 29.75 -22.97
CA GLY A 146 0.74 30.42 -23.67
C GLY A 146 1.98 29.53 -23.80
N THR A 147 2.73 29.68 -24.88
CA THR A 147 3.90 28.83 -25.19
C THR A 147 5.12 29.07 -24.30
N LYS A 148 5.24 30.26 -23.67
CA LYS A 148 6.38 30.62 -22.81
C LYS A 148 6.08 30.69 -21.31
N ARG A 149 4.82 30.93 -20.93
CA ARG A 149 4.39 31.11 -19.53
C ARG A 149 3.09 30.37 -19.20
N GLY A 150 2.52 29.61 -20.15
CA GLY A 150 1.27 28.91 -19.96
C GLY A 150 1.44 27.74 -19.00
N ILE A 151 0.93 27.90 -17.79
CA ILE A 151 1.05 26.87 -16.75
C ILE A 151 0.37 25.57 -17.14
N LEU A 152 -0.75 25.65 -17.89
CA LEU A 152 -1.51 24.47 -18.32
C LEU A 152 -0.70 23.61 -19.31
N MET A 153 0.01 24.26 -20.24
CA MET A 153 0.86 23.56 -21.21
C MET A 153 2.06 22.91 -20.52
N ASN A 154 2.66 23.63 -19.57
CA ASN A 154 3.79 23.10 -18.80
C ASN A 154 3.39 21.91 -17.92
N HIS A 155 2.21 21.97 -17.29
CA HIS A 155 1.64 20.84 -16.54
C HIS A 155 1.27 19.68 -17.47
N GLN A 156 0.65 19.94 -18.62
CA GLN A 156 0.34 18.88 -19.58
C GLN A 156 1.60 18.11 -20.05
N LEU A 157 2.73 18.81 -20.15
CA LEU A 157 4.02 18.23 -20.50
C LEU A 157 4.80 17.72 -19.28
N SER A 158 4.29 17.89 -18.06
CA SER A 158 4.96 17.42 -16.85
C SER A 158 4.97 15.89 -16.82
N LYS A 159 5.97 15.34 -16.13
CA LYS A 159 6.10 13.88 -16.00
C LYS A 159 4.94 13.30 -15.22
N SER A 160 4.47 13.95 -14.16
CA SER A 160 3.33 13.45 -13.39
C SER A 160 2.06 13.33 -14.22
N HIS A 161 1.76 14.33 -15.07
CA HIS A 161 0.59 14.30 -15.92
C HIS A 161 0.71 13.18 -16.96
N GLN A 162 1.88 13.04 -17.60
CA GLN A 162 2.13 11.95 -18.56
C GLN A 162 2.05 10.57 -17.90
N SER A 163 2.62 10.42 -16.70
CA SER A 163 2.54 9.19 -15.92
C SER A 163 1.11 8.89 -15.46
N ALA A 164 0.27 9.89 -15.22
CA ALA A 164 -1.14 9.71 -14.89
C ALA A 164 -2.01 9.40 -16.12
N LEU A 165 -1.63 9.89 -17.29
CA LEU A 165 -2.29 9.57 -18.57
C LEU A 165 -2.09 8.11 -18.98
N GLN A 166 -0.93 7.51 -18.66
CA GLN A 166 -0.64 6.11 -19.01
C GLN A 166 -1.70 5.13 -18.43
N PRO A 167 -2.00 5.12 -17.12
CA PRO A 167 -3.08 4.30 -16.57
C PRO A 167 -4.45 4.60 -17.17
N GLU A 168 -4.73 5.85 -17.54
CA GLU A 168 -6.00 6.23 -18.18
C GLU A 168 -6.11 5.63 -19.59
N GLU A 169 -5.05 5.73 -20.39
CA GLU A 169 -4.98 5.13 -21.73
C GLU A 169 -5.09 3.60 -21.66
N GLU A 170 -4.41 2.97 -20.71
CA GLU A 170 -4.53 1.54 -20.46
C GLU A 170 -5.95 1.15 -20.06
N PHE A 171 -6.59 1.91 -19.18
CA PHE A 171 -7.98 1.68 -18.79
C PHE A 171 -8.95 1.87 -19.96
N LYS A 172 -8.75 2.89 -20.81
CA LYS A 172 -9.54 3.09 -22.03
C LYS A 172 -9.37 1.94 -23.01
N ALA A 173 -8.15 1.45 -23.20
CA ALA A 173 -7.87 0.31 -24.07
C ALA A 173 -8.51 -0.99 -23.53
N VAL A 174 -8.52 -1.20 -22.21
CA VAL A 174 -9.20 -2.35 -21.59
C VAL A 174 -10.73 -2.24 -21.70
N SER A 175 -11.29 -1.07 -21.39
CA SER A 175 -12.75 -0.84 -21.43
C SER A 175 -13.33 -0.89 -22.84
N SER A 176 -12.56 -0.48 -23.85
CA SER A 176 -12.92 -0.62 -25.27
C SER A 176 -12.66 -2.02 -25.83
N ARG A 177 -12.11 -2.94 -25.03
CA ARG A 177 -11.71 -4.31 -25.42
C ARG A 177 -10.62 -4.39 -26.49
N GLU A 178 -9.85 -3.32 -26.68
CA GLU A 178 -8.67 -3.31 -27.55
C GLU A 178 -7.49 -4.05 -26.88
N LYS A 179 -7.41 -3.98 -25.55
CA LYS A 179 -6.45 -4.73 -24.73
C LYS A 179 -7.17 -5.65 -23.75
N VAL A 180 -6.59 -6.82 -23.53
CA VAL A 180 -7.02 -7.75 -22.48
C VAL A 180 -6.53 -7.21 -21.14
N SER A 181 -7.40 -7.24 -20.12
CA SER A 181 -6.99 -6.81 -18.77
C SER A 181 -5.86 -7.70 -18.24
N VAL A 182 -5.00 -7.16 -17.37
CA VAL A 182 -3.90 -7.94 -16.76
C VAL A 182 -4.43 -9.19 -16.07
N LEU A 183 -5.57 -9.07 -15.38
CA LEU A 183 -6.22 -10.18 -14.69
C LEU A 183 -6.76 -11.24 -15.65
N GLU A 184 -7.36 -10.84 -16.76
CA GLU A 184 -7.84 -11.76 -17.78
C GLU A 184 -6.68 -12.45 -18.52
N SER A 185 -5.61 -11.72 -18.80
CA SER A 185 -4.37 -12.27 -19.38
C SER A 185 -3.72 -13.31 -18.46
N LEU A 186 -3.61 -13.00 -17.15
CA LEU A 186 -3.12 -13.94 -16.14
C LEU A 186 -4.00 -15.19 -16.05
N ASN A 187 -5.33 -15.01 -16.01
CA ASN A 187 -6.28 -16.13 -15.97
C ASN A 187 -6.20 -16.99 -17.23
N GLN A 188 -6.05 -16.37 -18.40
CA GLN A 188 -5.92 -17.08 -19.67
C GLN A 188 -4.61 -17.85 -19.74
N SER A 189 -3.50 -17.25 -19.30
CA SER A 189 -2.19 -17.91 -19.21
C SER A 189 -2.27 -19.11 -18.27
N TYR A 190 -2.79 -18.94 -17.05
CA TYR A 190 -3.01 -20.02 -16.10
C TYR A 190 -3.90 -21.13 -16.67
N SER A 191 -5.04 -20.78 -17.27
CA SER A 191 -5.96 -21.75 -17.88
C SER A 191 -5.28 -22.55 -19.00
N THR A 192 -4.45 -21.89 -19.80
CA THR A 192 -3.72 -22.54 -20.91
C THR A 192 -2.69 -23.53 -20.38
N SER A 193 -1.91 -23.14 -19.36
CA SER A 193 -0.93 -24.03 -18.71
C SER A 193 -1.60 -25.23 -18.05
N VAL A 194 -2.70 -25.03 -17.31
CA VAL A 194 -3.46 -26.13 -16.69
C VAL A 194 -4.02 -27.08 -17.74
N LYS A 195 -4.59 -26.57 -18.85
CA LYS A 195 -5.08 -27.41 -19.95
C LYS A 195 -3.96 -28.23 -20.58
N LYS A 196 -2.81 -27.61 -20.88
CA LYS A 196 -1.64 -28.29 -21.44
C LYS A 196 -1.19 -29.44 -20.53
N ASN A 197 -1.05 -29.17 -19.24
CA ASN A 197 -0.62 -30.17 -18.27
C ASN A 197 -1.65 -31.30 -18.11
N THR A 198 -2.93 -30.98 -18.10
CA THR A 198 -4.02 -31.98 -18.04
C THR A 198 -4.00 -32.91 -19.26
N VAL A 199 -3.82 -32.34 -20.46
CA VAL A 199 -3.71 -33.12 -21.71
C VAL A 199 -2.51 -34.06 -21.65
N ALA A 200 -1.35 -33.57 -21.21
CA ALA A 200 -0.15 -34.38 -21.05
C ALA A 200 -0.35 -35.59 -20.10
N ILE A 201 -1.04 -35.38 -18.98
CA ILE A 201 -1.40 -36.46 -18.04
C ILE A 201 -2.34 -37.48 -18.70
N ILE A 202 -3.36 -37.01 -19.43
CA ILE A 202 -4.30 -37.87 -20.15
C ILE A 202 -3.56 -38.69 -21.23
N ASP A 203 -2.61 -38.10 -21.94
CA ASP A 203 -1.82 -38.80 -22.96
C ASP A 203 -0.99 -39.94 -22.36
N ILE A 204 -0.44 -39.75 -21.17
CA ILE A 204 0.25 -40.82 -20.42
C ILE A 204 -0.74 -41.95 -20.09
N VAL A 205 -1.93 -41.62 -19.58
CA VAL A 205 -2.98 -42.61 -19.25
C VAL A 205 -3.39 -43.40 -20.49
N ILE A 206 -3.64 -42.72 -21.62
CA ILE A 206 -3.98 -43.36 -22.89
C ILE A 206 -2.83 -44.22 -23.40
N GLY A 207 -1.58 -43.76 -23.28
CA GLY A 207 -0.39 -44.48 -23.70
C GLY A 207 -0.20 -45.79 -22.93
N LEU A 208 -0.41 -45.77 -21.61
CA LEU A 208 -0.37 -46.95 -20.75
C LEU A 208 -1.49 -47.93 -21.10
N ALA A 209 -2.73 -47.43 -21.26
CA ALA A 209 -3.87 -48.25 -21.62
C ALA A 209 -3.70 -48.95 -22.98
N LYS A 210 -3.24 -48.22 -24.00
CA LYS A 210 -2.99 -48.77 -25.35
C LYS A 210 -1.92 -49.87 -25.36
N ARG A 211 -0.97 -49.83 -24.43
CA ARG A 211 0.11 -50.81 -24.31
C ARG A 211 -0.21 -51.94 -23.34
N GLY A 212 -1.38 -51.92 -22.68
CA GLY A 212 -1.74 -52.90 -21.66
C GLY A 212 -0.86 -52.84 -20.42
N ILE A 213 -0.26 -51.68 -20.13
CA ILE A 213 0.59 -51.48 -18.95
C ILE A 213 -0.28 -50.97 -17.80
N THR A 214 -0.19 -51.62 -16.64
CA THR A 214 -0.90 -51.19 -15.43
C THR A 214 -0.34 -49.88 -14.89
N PHE A 215 -1.19 -49.03 -14.30
CA PHE A 215 -0.73 -47.79 -13.65
C PHE A 215 0.17 -48.06 -12.43
N GLN A 216 -0.09 -49.17 -11.72
CA GLN A 216 0.70 -49.64 -10.59
C GLN A 216 2.00 -50.28 -11.06
N GLY A 217 3.05 -50.07 -10.27
CA GLY A 217 4.38 -50.63 -10.47
C GLY A 217 4.56 -51.90 -9.65
N SER A 218 5.81 -52.37 -9.60
CA SER A 218 6.19 -53.41 -8.66
C SER A 218 6.57 -52.78 -7.34
N TRP A 219 6.01 -53.27 -6.23
CA TRP A 219 6.40 -52.85 -4.90
C TRP A 219 7.88 -53.15 -4.65
N ASP A 220 8.68 -52.11 -4.45
CA ASP A 220 10.07 -52.28 -4.04
C ASP A 220 10.13 -52.50 -2.53
N LYS A 221 10.36 -53.77 -2.14
CA LYS A 221 10.49 -54.19 -0.74
C LYS A 221 11.68 -53.52 -0.04
N SER A 222 12.70 -53.10 -0.77
CA SER A 222 13.92 -52.52 -0.19
C SER A 222 13.77 -51.04 0.13
N ASN A 223 13.06 -50.30 -0.75
CA ASN A 223 12.83 -48.87 -0.59
C ASN A 223 11.46 -48.54 0.02
N HIS A 224 10.62 -49.55 0.30
CA HIS A 224 9.24 -49.39 0.80
C HIS A 224 8.41 -48.40 -0.04
N LYS A 225 8.65 -48.33 -1.35
CA LYS A 225 7.98 -47.41 -2.26
C LYS A 225 7.41 -48.17 -3.46
N ASP A 226 6.19 -47.82 -3.85
CA ASP A 226 5.63 -48.20 -5.14
C ASP A 226 6.25 -47.30 -6.21
N THR A 227 6.88 -47.89 -7.22
CA THR A 227 7.36 -47.17 -8.41
C THR A 227 6.31 -47.32 -9.51
N GLY A 228 5.13 -46.74 -9.25
CA GLY A 228 4.02 -46.75 -10.19
C GLY A 228 4.48 -46.39 -11.60
N ASN A 229 4.12 -47.19 -12.60
CA ASN A 229 4.45 -46.86 -14.00
C ASN A 229 3.93 -45.46 -14.35
N PHE A 230 2.75 -45.09 -13.83
CA PHE A 230 2.19 -43.75 -14.01
C PHE A 230 3.07 -42.65 -13.41
N GLU A 231 3.49 -42.79 -12.14
CA GLU A 231 4.38 -41.82 -11.46
C GLU A 231 5.71 -41.70 -12.22
N LEU A 232 6.27 -42.83 -12.70
CA LEU A 232 7.50 -42.85 -13.47
C LEU A 232 7.39 -42.10 -14.80
N PHE A 233 6.29 -42.25 -15.55
CA PHE A 233 6.09 -41.53 -16.81
C PHE A 233 5.78 -40.05 -16.59
N ILE A 234 5.07 -39.71 -15.52
CA ILE A 234 4.79 -38.31 -15.13
C ILE A 234 6.08 -37.61 -14.72
N ASP A 235 6.89 -38.23 -13.86
CA ASP A 235 8.19 -37.69 -13.44
C ASP A 235 9.16 -37.59 -14.63
N TRP A 236 9.14 -38.56 -15.53
CA TRP A 236 9.94 -38.52 -16.75
C TRP A 236 9.53 -37.36 -17.65
N LEU A 237 8.22 -37.12 -17.84
CA LEU A 237 7.74 -36.01 -18.66
C LEU A 237 8.00 -34.64 -18.01
N ALA A 238 7.82 -34.54 -16.69
CA ALA A 238 8.08 -33.33 -15.92
C ALA A 238 9.53 -32.86 -16.01
N LYS A 239 10.50 -33.79 -16.13
CA LYS A 239 11.92 -33.44 -16.36
C LYS A 239 12.17 -32.60 -17.62
N TYR A 240 11.27 -32.65 -18.59
CA TYR A 240 11.39 -31.94 -19.87
C TYR A 240 10.32 -30.86 -20.07
N ASP A 241 9.34 -30.75 -19.17
CA ASP A 241 8.29 -29.73 -19.21
C ASP A 241 8.23 -29.00 -17.86
N GLU A 242 8.93 -27.87 -17.78
CA GLU A 242 9.00 -27.02 -16.59
C GLU A 242 7.60 -26.63 -16.07
N SER A 243 6.65 -26.40 -16.98
CA SER A 243 5.27 -26.04 -16.61
C SER A 243 4.54 -27.21 -15.93
N LEU A 244 4.81 -28.45 -16.35
CA LEU A 244 4.26 -29.64 -15.73
C LEU A 244 4.94 -29.90 -14.37
N GLU A 245 6.26 -29.73 -14.28
CA GLU A 245 7.00 -29.86 -13.03
C GLU A 245 6.50 -28.88 -11.96
N GLU A 246 6.34 -27.60 -12.33
CA GLU A 246 5.83 -26.56 -11.44
C GLU A 246 4.39 -26.88 -11.01
N HIS A 247 3.55 -27.33 -11.94
CA HIS A 247 2.18 -27.75 -11.65
C HIS A 247 2.12 -28.90 -10.65
N LEU A 248 2.99 -29.91 -10.76
CA LEU A 248 3.05 -31.03 -9.81
C LEU A 248 3.53 -30.59 -8.42
N LYS A 249 4.42 -29.59 -8.33
CA LYS A 249 4.88 -29.03 -7.05
C LYS A 249 3.84 -28.14 -6.37
N MET A 250 3.11 -27.35 -7.15
CA MET A 250 2.14 -26.37 -6.64
C MET A 250 0.74 -26.93 -6.45
N ALA A 251 0.39 -28.01 -7.15
CA ALA A 251 -0.88 -28.68 -6.94
C ALA A 251 -1.00 -29.07 -5.46
N ALA A 252 -2.01 -28.52 -4.78
CA ALA A 252 -2.31 -28.89 -3.40
C ALA A 252 -2.42 -30.41 -3.34
N LYS A 253 -1.66 -31.04 -2.41
CA LYS A 253 -1.55 -32.49 -2.23
C LYS A 253 -2.91 -33.19 -2.37
N ASN A 254 -3.23 -33.62 -3.59
CA ASN A 254 -4.31 -34.56 -3.86
C ASN A 254 -3.69 -35.96 -3.83
N ALA A 255 -3.16 -36.31 -2.67
CA ALA A 255 -2.77 -37.65 -2.27
C ALA A 255 -2.84 -37.71 -0.73
#